data_AF-A0A349E0W7-F1
#
_entry.id   AF-A0A349E0W7-F1
#
_cell.length_a   1.000
_cell.length_b   1.000
_cell.length_c   1.000
_cell.angle_alpha   90.00
_cell.angle_beta   90.00
_cell.angle_gamma   90.00
#
_symmetry.space_group_name_H-M   'P 1'
#
loop_
_entity.id
_entity.type
_entity.pdbx_description
1 polymer ?
#
loop_
_entity_poly.entity_id
_entity_poly.type
_entity_poly.pdbx_seq_one_letter_code
_entity_poly.pdbx_strand_id
1 'polypeptide(L)'
;MTHFTFNGDWEYAIQLPAFEKFKRAGGAYFSNQSSGTAPLKLVIEDDVSDDPDPTLEQLKTIEFIFEHQQKIADAVVERALQELPTIIADYELQEEDEFQEVNENSVKQLIRIGVIEVKRPTRDGLAYFDVMGGCEWDEEHGLNILMHATRILTFGGIDGNSYWDALKDNGTFEAIKNAETIRQMPVRYTPHPKYGKLKPAQKSANETYELDLIMGGFNAKFIEEVNNGQIDINGKWQSQNKSYLEAACWYKNNELVKFLLDQKADIRYALHQCIGYNSNPEVLELILTHGADINARDLFGNTVLYILADQLAKLYNHKQQSIQHGWNREEKLDEEIRLQQQKIRNLIDRGADPHLKDRRQNSVFDLGRNLDEMNKQAYIDFFDSCVNEKE
;
A
#
# COMPACT_ATOMS: atom_id res chain seq x y z
N MET A 1 -27.52 4.68 25.11
CA MET A 1 -27.01 5.46 23.98
C MET A 1 -28.15 6.31 23.48
N THR A 2 -28.01 7.63 23.56
CA THR A 2 -29.07 8.60 23.23
C THR A 2 -28.88 9.19 21.84
N HIS A 3 -27.65 9.21 21.32
CA HIS A 3 -27.32 9.87 20.05
C HIS A 3 -26.98 8.87 18.94
N PHE A 4 -26.52 7.66 19.29
CA PHE A 4 -26.09 6.66 18.32
C PHE A 4 -26.77 5.31 18.54
N THR A 5 -27.03 4.57 17.47
CA THR A 5 -27.52 3.19 17.53
C THR A 5 -26.84 2.39 16.43
N PHE A 6 -26.05 1.39 16.85
CA PHE A 6 -25.36 0.51 15.92
C PHE A 6 -26.33 -0.47 15.25
N ASN A 7 -26.32 -0.51 13.92
CA ASN A 7 -27.24 -1.32 13.11
C ASN A 7 -26.50 -2.38 12.25
N GLY A 8 -25.22 -2.62 12.53
CA GLY A 8 -24.34 -3.50 11.75
C GLY A 8 -23.56 -2.80 10.64
N ASP A 9 -23.79 -1.51 10.39
CA ASP A 9 -22.92 -0.69 9.55
C ASP A 9 -21.76 -0.15 10.39
N TRP A 10 -20.56 -0.11 9.81
CA TRP A 10 -19.33 0.37 10.48
C TRP A 10 -18.95 1.78 10.02
N GLU A 11 -19.78 2.38 9.17
CA GLU A 11 -19.61 3.72 8.64
C GLU A 11 -20.96 4.44 8.65
N TYR A 12 -20.97 5.69 9.12
CA TYR A 12 -22.19 6.51 9.22
C TYR A 12 -21.92 7.93 8.75
N ALA A 13 -22.90 8.54 8.09
CA ALA A 13 -22.96 9.99 7.96
C ALA A 13 -23.51 10.58 9.26
N ILE A 14 -22.77 11.49 9.89
CA ILE A 14 -23.13 12.13 11.15
C ILE A 14 -23.10 13.67 11.04
N GLN A 15 -23.80 14.32 11.97
CA GLN A 15 -23.80 15.77 12.12
C GLN A 15 -23.27 16.14 13.50
N LEU A 16 -22.22 16.97 13.52
CA LEU A 16 -21.67 17.57 14.74
C LEU A 16 -21.67 19.10 14.55
N PRO A 17 -22.67 19.82 15.10
CA PRO A 17 -22.78 21.28 15.02
C PRO A 17 -21.49 22.05 15.36
N ALA A 18 -20.71 21.59 16.34
CA ALA A 18 -19.44 22.24 16.72
C ALA A 18 -18.39 22.22 15.58
N PHE A 19 -18.48 21.25 14.67
CA PHE A 19 -17.58 21.08 13.54
C PHE A 19 -18.07 21.79 12.26
N GLU A 20 -19.28 22.37 12.25
CA GLU A 20 -19.83 23.05 11.05
C GLU A 20 -19.08 24.33 10.66
N LYS A 21 -18.32 24.91 11.59
CA LYS A 21 -17.49 26.09 11.32
C LYS A 21 -16.18 25.75 10.61
N PHE A 22 -15.76 24.49 10.61
CA PHE A 22 -14.60 24.03 9.84
C PHE A 22 -15.00 23.83 8.37
N LYS A 23 -14.05 23.99 7.45
CA LYS A 23 -14.26 23.54 6.07
C LYS A 23 -14.54 22.02 6.06
N ARG A 24 -15.32 21.55 5.08
CA ARG A 24 -15.66 20.13 4.92
C ARG A 24 -14.82 19.47 3.84
N ALA A 25 -14.33 18.27 4.12
CA ALA A 25 -13.67 17.38 3.15
C ALA A 25 -14.61 16.24 2.74
N GLY A 26 -14.50 15.75 1.51
CA GLY A 26 -15.27 14.60 1.00
C GLY A 26 -14.82 13.23 1.55
N GLY A 27 -13.87 13.19 2.49
CA GLY A 27 -13.25 11.98 3.04
C GLY A 27 -11.94 12.28 3.77
N ALA A 28 -11.13 11.25 4.04
CA ALA A 28 -9.91 11.39 4.85
C ALA A 28 -8.79 12.18 4.15
N TYR A 29 -8.60 12.03 2.84
CA TYR A 29 -7.39 12.50 2.12
C TYR A 29 -7.62 13.68 1.15
N PHE A 30 -8.77 14.36 1.19
CA PHE A 30 -9.09 15.36 0.17
C PHE A 30 -8.58 16.76 0.54
N SER A 31 -7.40 17.12 0.03
CA SER A 31 -6.89 18.49 -0.01
C SER A 31 -7.67 19.38 -0.99
N ASN A 32 -8.03 18.85 -2.17
CA ASN A 32 -8.49 19.68 -3.31
C ASN A 32 -9.92 19.47 -3.84
N GLN A 33 -10.81 18.75 -3.14
CA GLN A 33 -12.25 18.73 -3.51
C GLN A 33 -13.13 19.07 -2.32
N SER A 34 -13.49 20.35 -2.23
CA SER A 34 -14.53 20.86 -1.34
C SER A 34 -15.90 20.42 -1.83
N SER A 35 -16.37 19.26 -1.39
CA SER A 35 -17.81 19.01 -1.37
C SER A 35 -18.38 19.75 -0.16
N GLY A 36 -18.63 21.06 -0.30
CA GLY A 36 -19.10 21.95 0.79
C GLY A 36 -20.41 21.55 1.48
N THR A 37 -20.96 20.38 1.14
CA THR A 37 -22.22 19.80 1.65
C THR A 37 -22.08 18.34 2.11
N ALA A 38 -20.91 17.71 2.02
CA ALA A 38 -20.77 16.32 2.45
C ALA A 38 -20.87 16.21 3.98
N PRO A 39 -21.67 15.26 4.51
CA PRO A 39 -21.75 15.03 5.93
C PRO A 39 -20.42 14.48 6.46
N LEU A 40 -20.14 14.75 7.74
CA LEU A 40 -18.98 14.16 8.43
C LEU A 40 -19.16 12.64 8.49
N LYS A 41 -18.12 11.88 8.15
CA LYS A 41 -18.15 10.41 8.22
C LYS A 41 -17.66 9.93 9.58
N LEU A 42 -18.47 9.16 10.28
CA LEU A 42 -18.04 8.35 11.42
C LEU A 42 -17.63 6.97 10.92
N VAL A 43 -16.42 6.54 11.21
CA VAL A 43 -15.90 5.19 10.97
C VAL A 43 -15.63 4.53 12.31
N ILE A 44 -15.98 3.26 12.46
CA ILE A 44 -15.65 2.46 13.63
C ILE A 44 -14.65 1.41 13.18
N GLU A 45 -13.47 1.39 13.78
CA GLU A 45 -12.44 0.39 13.48
C GLU A 45 -12.88 -0.99 13.96
N ASP A 46 -12.83 -1.99 13.07
CA ASP A 46 -13.27 -3.35 13.31
C ASP A 46 -12.12 -4.37 13.27
N ASP A 47 -12.46 -5.65 13.35
CA ASP A 47 -11.51 -6.74 13.18
C ASP A 47 -12.19 -7.96 12.54
N VAL A 48 -11.43 -9.03 12.36
CA VAL A 48 -11.93 -10.26 11.75
C VAL A 48 -12.68 -11.19 12.71
N SER A 49 -12.81 -10.84 14.00
CA SER A 49 -13.47 -11.72 14.98
C SER A 49 -14.94 -11.97 14.65
N ASP A 50 -15.56 -12.98 15.27
CA ASP A 50 -16.99 -13.24 15.10
C ASP A 50 -17.89 -12.29 15.92
N ASP A 51 -17.31 -11.42 16.77
CA ASP A 51 -18.08 -10.41 17.49
C ASP A 51 -18.66 -9.39 16.49
N PRO A 52 -20.00 -9.32 16.35
CA PRO A 52 -20.63 -8.45 15.36
C PRO A 52 -20.72 -7.00 15.81
N ASP A 53 -20.42 -6.70 17.08
CA ASP A 53 -20.63 -5.39 17.68
C ASP A 53 -19.31 -4.64 17.93
N PRO A 54 -19.31 -3.30 17.89
CA PRO A 54 -18.22 -2.50 18.45
C PRO A 54 -18.08 -2.76 19.94
N THR A 55 -16.87 -2.54 20.48
CA THR A 55 -16.66 -2.68 21.92
C THR A 55 -17.47 -1.64 22.69
N LEU A 56 -17.73 -1.92 23.98
CA LEU A 56 -18.44 -0.98 24.84
C LEU A 56 -17.70 0.36 24.92
N GLU A 57 -16.38 0.35 24.94
CA GLU A 57 -15.51 1.53 24.97
C GLU A 57 -15.62 2.35 23.68
N GLN A 58 -15.72 1.70 22.51
CA GLN A 58 -15.98 2.40 21.24
C GLN A 58 -17.34 3.09 21.26
N LEU A 59 -18.38 2.39 21.71
CA LEU A 59 -19.74 2.95 21.81
C LEU A 59 -19.82 4.12 22.80
N LYS A 60 -19.13 4.02 23.94
CA LYS A 60 -19.00 5.12 24.90
C LYS A 60 -18.25 6.31 24.31
N THR A 61 -17.18 6.09 23.54
CA THR A 61 -16.45 7.14 22.85
C THR A 61 -17.31 7.85 21.81
N ILE A 62 -18.16 7.13 21.06
CA ILE A 62 -19.10 7.75 20.12
C ILE A 62 -20.07 8.69 20.87
N GLU A 63 -20.69 8.23 21.95
CA GLU A 63 -21.56 9.10 22.76
C GLU A 63 -20.80 10.29 23.34
N PHE A 64 -19.58 10.08 23.84
CA PHE A 64 -18.71 11.15 24.33
C PHE A 64 -18.47 12.22 23.25
N ILE A 65 -18.20 11.81 22.00
CA ILE A 65 -18.00 12.72 20.87
C ILE A 65 -19.25 13.56 20.63
N PHE A 66 -20.45 12.96 20.63
CA PHE A 66 -21.69 13.71 20.46
C PHE A 66 -21.96 14.69 21.60
N GLU A 67 -21.77 14.27 22.85
CA GLU A 67 -22.02 15.06 24.06
C GLU A 67 -20.99 16.18 24.28
N HIS A 68 -19.75 15.98 23.84
CA HIS A 68 -18.62 16.89 24.10
C HIS A 68 -17.97 17.49 22.85
N GLN A 69 -18.64 17.41 21.69
CA GLN A 69 -18.15 17.92 20.41
C GLN A 69 -17.57 19.34 20.45
N GLN A 70 -18.12 20.25 21.26
CA GLN A 70 -17.60 21.61 21.38
C GLN A 70 -16.19 21.62 22.00
N LYS A 71 -15.99 20.87 23.10
CA LYS A 71 -14.67 20.77 23.74
C LYS A 71 -13.63 20.11 22.84
N ILE A 72 -14.06 19.14 22.03
CA ILE A 72 -13.19 18.47 21.05
C ILE A 72 -12.78 19.45 19.97
N ALA A 73 -13.73 20.19 19.39
CA ALA A 73 -13.46 21.22 18.39
C ALA A 73 -12.54 22.33 18.93
N ASP A 74 -12.76 22.78 20.17
CA ASP A 74 -11.92 23.79 20.81
C ASP A 74 -10.48 23.29 21.01
N ALA A 75 -10.31 22.03 21.44
CA ALA A 75 -8.98 21.42 21.58
C ALA A 75 -8.23 21.33 20.25
N VAL A 76 -8.92 21.01 19.16
CA VAL A 76 -8.34 21.01 17.80
C VAL A 76 -7.86 22.39 17.40
N VAL A 77 -8.66 23.44 17.64
CA VAL A 77 -8.28 24.83 17.35
C VAL A 77 -7.08 25.25 18.19
N GLU A 78 -7.13 25.00 19.49
CA GLU A 78 -6.05 25.35 20.42
C GLU A 78 -4.72 24.69 20.00
N ARG A 79 -4.76 23.40 19.67
CA ARG A 79 -3.56 22.69 19.23
C ARG A 79 -3.04 23.22 17.90
N ALA A 80 -3.92 23.46 16.93
CA ALA A 80 -3.51 24.04 15.64
C ALA A 80 -2.85 25.41 15.81
N LEU A 81 -3.38 26.28 16.68
CA LEU A 81 -2.75 27.58 16.99
C LEU A 81 -1.34 27.42 17.57
N GLN A 82 -1.07 26.35 18.32
CA GLN A 82 0.25 26.07 18.89
C GLN A 82 1.25 25.56 17.83
N GLU A 83 0.79 24.75 16.87
CA GLU A 83 1.65 24.09 15.87
C GLU A 83 1.90 24.98 14.63
N LEU A 84 0.95 25.84 14.28
CA LEU A 84 1.02 26.67 13.06
C LEU A 84 2.28 27.53 12.93
N PRO A 85 2.85 28.16 13.98
CA PRO A 85 4.09 28.92 13.85
C PRO A 85 5.27 28.07 13.32
N THR A 86 5.36 26.82 13.75
CA THR A 86 6.39 25.88 13.27
C THR A 86 6.08 25.43 11.85
N ILE A 87 4.82 25.08 11.55
CA ILE A 87 4.38 24.68 10.21
C ILE A 87 4.67 25.80 9.19
N ILE A 88 4.31 27.05 9.50
CA ILE A 88 4.55 28.21 8.63
C ILE A 88 6.05 28.39 8.37
N ALA A 89 6.90 28.13 9.38
CA ALA A 89 8.34 28.22 9.21
C ALA A 89 8.90 27.09 8.34
N ASP A 90 8.49 25.84 8.59
CA ASP A 90 9.00 24.66 7.91
C ASP A 90 8.57 24.59 6.44
N TYR A 91 7.37 25.10 6.12
CA TYR A 91 6.81 25.14 4.76
C TYR A 91 7.01 26.50 4.06
N GLU A 92 7.70 27.46 4.68
CA GLU A 92 7.98 28.79 4.12
C GLU A 92 6.71 29.58 3.71
N LEU A 93 5.64 29.49 4.50
CA LEU A 93 4.30 30.04 4.20
C LEU A 93 4.09 31.49 4.65
N GLN A 94 5.14 32.22 5.03
CA GLN A 94 5.02 33.55 5.65
C GLN A 94 4.45 34.61 4.70
N GLU A 95 4.59 34.41 3.39
CA GLU A 95 4.11 35.34 2.37
C GLU A 95 2.67 35.05 1.91
N GLU A 96 2.08 33.93 2.33
CA GLU A 96 0.72 33.53 1.96
C GLU A 96 -0.34 34.25 2.81
N ASP A 97 -1.34 34.85 2.14
CA ASP A 97 -2.38 35.69 2.77
C ASP A 97 -3.15 34.95 3.88
N GLU A 98 -3.41 33.65 3.69
CA GLU A 98 -4.11 32.78 4.62
C GLU A 98 -3.39 32.59 5.97
N PHE A 99 -2.07 32.81 6.00
CA PHE A 99 -1.21 32.54 7.15
C PHE A 99 -0.70 33.82 7.86
N GLN A 100 -1.00 35.01 7.35
CA GLN A 100 -0.55 36.28 7.94
C GLN A 100 -1.22 36.59 9.29
N GLU A 101 -2.49 36.20 9.48
CA GLU A 101 -3.26 36.42 10.71
C GLU A 101 -3.86 35.12 11.24
N VAL A 102 -3.06 34.38 12.02
CA VAL A 102 -3.49 33.13 12.65
C VAL A 102 -4.27 33.40 13.94
N ASN A 103 -5.54 33.01 13.96
CA ASN A 103 -6.47 33.11 15.09
C ASN A 103 -7.52 31.98 15.00
N GLU A 104 -8.41 31.88 15.99
CA GLU A 104 -9.41 30.81 16.05
C GLU A 104 -10.29 30.69 14.80
N ASN A 105 -10.61 31.82 14.14
CA ASN A 105 -11.46 31.81 12.96
C ASN A 105 -10.69 31.39 11.71
N SER A 106 -9.46 31.89 11.53
CA SER A 106 -8.63 31.49 10.39
C SER A 106 -8.25 30.02 10.46
N VAL A 107 -7.93 29.46 11.64
CA VAL A 107 -7.66 28.01 11.80
C VAL A 107 -8.79 27.13 11.25
N LYS A 108 -10.05 27.50 11.50
CA LYS A 108 -11.21 26.75 11.01
C LYS A 108 -11.34 26.82 9.48
N GLN A 109 -10.74 27.83 8.86
CA GLN A 109 -10.63 27.94 7.40
C GLN A 109 -9.38 27.24 6.85
N LEU A 110 -8.34 27.05 7.65
CA LEU A 110 -7.12 26.35 7.26
C LEU A 110 -7.25 24.82 7.35
N ILE A 111 -8.22 24.32 8.12
CA ILE A 111 -8.44 22.89 8.35
C ILE A 111 -9.79 22.46 7.77
N ARG A 112 -9.75 21.37 6.99
CA ARG A 112 -10.91 20.66 6.47
C ARG A 112 -11.12 19.39 7.30
N ILE A 113 -12.31 19.17 7.84
CA ILE A 113 -12.62 17.95 8.62
C ILE A 113 -13.65 17.11 7.86
N GLY A 114 -13.33 15.84 7.63
CA GLY A 114 -14.14 14.91 6.84
C GLY A 114 -14.48 13.60 7.54
N VAL A 115 -13.61 13.10 8.41
CA VAL A 115 -13.78 11.78 9.05
C VAL A 115 -13.48 11.85 10.55
N ILE A 116 -14.30 11.18 11.35
CA ILE A 116 -13.96 10.76 12.71
C ILE A 116 -13.88 9.25 12.72
N GLU A 117 -12.73 8.69 13.09
CA GLU A 117 -12.54 7.24 13.17
C GLU A 117 -12.31 6.81 14.62
N VAL A 118 -13.23 6.01 15.16
CA VAL A 118 -13.13 5.48 16.52
C VAL A 118 -12.32 4.19 16.50
N LYS A 119 -11.19 4.21 17.19
CA LYS A 119 -10.17 3.16 17.15
C LYS A 119 -10.50 2.00 18.09
N ARG A 120 -9.77 0.89 17.94
CA ARG A 120 -9.85 -0.26 18.85
C ARG A 120 -9.08 -0.12 20.16
N PRO A 121 -7.86 0.47 20.20
CA PRO A 121 -7.17 0.70 21.47
C PRO A 121 -8.05 1.53 22.42
N THR A 122 -7.93 1.23 23.71
CA THR A 122 -8.73 1.89 24.75
C THR A 122 -7.85 2.31 25.92
N ARG A 123 -8.32 3.32 26.65
CA ARG A 123 -7.76 3.75 27.92
C ARG A 123 -8.87 4.36 28.77
N ASP A 124 -8.85 4.12 30.08
CA ASP A 124 -9.78 4.72 31.06
C ASP A 124 -11.27 4.55 30.67
N GLY A 125 -11.63 3.41 30.06
CA GLY A 125 -13.01 3.07 29.67
C GLY A 125 -13.53 3.76 28.41
N LEU A 126 -12.66 4.43 27.65
CA LEU A 126 -12.94 5.03 26.34
C LEU A 126 -11.94 4.55 25.29
N ALA A 127 -12.42 4.35 24.06
CA ALA A 127 -11.56 4.19 22.89
C ALA A 127 -10.87 5.52 22.51
N TYR A 128 -9.72 5.41 21.85
CA TYR A 128 -9.12 6.53 21.12
C TYR A 128 -9.93 6.83 19.84
N PHE A 129 -9.78 8.02 19.28
CA PHE A 129 -10.36 8.35 17.98
C PHE A 129 -9.51 9.36 17.22
N ASP A 130 -9.52 9.26 15.89
CA ASP A 130 -8.87 10.20 15.00
C ASP A 130 -9.88 11.23 14.48
N VAL A 131 -9.48 12.50 14.40
CA VAL A 131 -10.16 13.54 13.62
C VAL A 131 -9.33 13.81 12.37
N MET A 132 -9.87 13.47 11.21
CA MET A 132 -9.14 13.46 9.94
C MET A 132 -9.77 14.36 8.88
N GLY A 133 -8.91 14.85 7.98
CA GLY A 133 -9.30 15.55 6.77
C GLY A 133 -8.11 16.20 6.08
N GLY A 134 -8.24 17.45 5.66
CA GLY A 134 -7.19 18.18 4.95
C GLY A 134 -6.74 19.42 5.70
N CYS A 135 -5.62 19.99 5.27
CA CYS A 135 -5.13 21.30 5.67
C CYS A 135 -4.67 22.09 4.45
N GLU A 136 -4.52 23.41 4.57
CA GLU A 136 -4.04 24.26 3.46
C GLU A 136 -2.51 24.19 3.28
N TRP A 137 -1.76 23.75 4.28
CA TRP A 137 -0.29 23.71 4.23
C TRP A 137 0.31 22.40 3.69
N ASP A 138 -0.50 21.35 3.52
CA ASP A 138 -0.05 20.06 2.97
C ASP A 138 -1.16 19.44 2.11
N GLU A 139 -1.04 19.64 0.79
CA GLU A 139 -1.99 19.12 -0.17
C GLU A 139 -1.82 17.62 -0.47
N GLU A 140 -0.70 17.01 -0.07
CA GLU A 140 -0.36 15.64 -0.44
C GLU A 140 -0.83 14.63 0.60
N HIS A 141 -0.70 14.95 1.90
CA HIS A 141 -0.82 13.96 2.97
C HIS A 141 -2.06 14.13 3.86
N GLY A 142 -2.75 15.28 3.82
CA GLY A 142 -3.90 15.57 4.67
C GLY A 142 -3.55 15.74 6.16
N LEU A 143 -4.55 15.85 7.03
CA LEU A 143 -4.38 16.07 8.47
C LEU A 143 -5.02 14.93 9.28
N ASN A 144 -4.27 14.40 10.25
CA ASN A 144 -4.74 13.48 11.27
C ASN A 144 -4.44 14.01 12.69
N ILE A 145 -5.43 13.89 13.58
CA ILE A 145 -5.35 14.30 14.98
C ILE A 145 -5.83 13.14 15.86
N LEU A 146 -4.91 12.42 16.50
CA LEU A 146 -5.25 11.35 17.43
C LEU A 146 -5.67 11.92 18.77
N MET A 147 -6.85 11.51 19.24
CA MET A 147 -7.45 11.98 20.48
C MET A 147 -7.80 10.83 21.43
N HIS A 148 -7.73 11.15 22.73
CA HIS A 148 -8.35 10.37 23.80
C HIS A 148 -9.19 11.31 24.66
N ALA A 149 -10.52 11.14 24.62
CA ALA A 149 -11.46 12.14 25.12
C ALA A 149 -11.20 13.53 24.49
N THR A 150 -10.75 14.52 25.27
CA THR A 150 -10.37 15.86 24.75
C THR A 150 -8.87 16.06 24.64
N ARG A 151 -8.06 15.06 25.01
CA ARG A 151 -6.60 15.14 24.96
C ARG A 151 -6.11 14.77 23.57
N ILE A 152 -5.32 15.65 22.95
CA ILE A 152 -4.65 15.38 21.68
C ILE A 152 -3.28 14.74 21.95
N LEU A 153 -3.04 13.58 21.33
CA LEU A 153 -1.78 12.86 21.41
C LEU A 153 -0.87 13.24 20.25
N THR A 154 -1.41 13.28 19.03
CA THR A 154 -0.67 13.61 17.82
C THR A 154 -1.44 14.61 16.96
N PHE A 155 -0.71 15.43 16.21
CA PHE A 155 -1.23 16.41 15.26
C PHE A 155 -0.24 16.47 14.09
N GLY A 156 -0.65 16.05 12.89
CA GLY A 156 0.25 16.00 11.74
C GLY A 156 -0.36 15.29 10.52
N GLY A 157 0.47 14.94 9.55
CA GLY A 157 0.03 14.24 8.32
C GLY A 157 -0.68 12.91 8.58
N ILE A 158 -1.56 12.47 7.67
CA ILE A 158 -2.29 11.19 7.81
C ILE A 158 -1.37 9.98 7.70
N ASP A 159 -0.19 10.15 7.12
CA ASP A 159 0.94 9.23 7.15
C ASP A 159 1.50 8.97 8.56
N GLY A 160 1.01 9.68 9.59
CA GLY A 160 1.19 9.34 11.00
C GLY A 160 0.56 8.00 11.40
N ASN A 161 1.12 7.37 12.44
CA ASN A 161 0.80 5.99 12.80
C ASN A 161 -0.05 5.90 14.09
N SER A 162 -1.27 6.47 14.03
CA SER A 162 -2.13 6.71 15.19
C SER A 162 -2.42 5.47 16.03
N TYR A 163 -2.50 4.29 15.40
CA TYR A 163 -2.65 3.02 16.11
C TYR A 163 -1.51 2.80 17.11
N TRP A 164 -0.25 2.88 16.69
CA TRP A 164 0.88 2.62 17.60
C TRP A 164 1.04 3.71 18.66
N ASP A 165 0.69 4.95 18.36
CA ASP A 165 0.75 6.03 19.35
C ASP A 165 -0.31 5.84 20.44
N ALA A 166 -1.50 5.36 20.09
CA ALA A 166 -2.51 4.93 21.05
C ALA A 166 -2.01 3.75 21.93
N LEU A 167 -1.32 2.76 21.33
CA LEU A 167 -0.74 1.64 22.07
C LEU A 167 0.41 2.04 23.00
N LYS A 168 1.24 3.01 22.60
CA LYS A 168 2.29 3.57 23.46
C LYS A 168 1.67 4.28 24.64
N ASP A 169 0.66 5.10 24.38
CA ASP A 169 -0.01 5.87 25.43
C ASP A 169 -0.69 4.94 26.45
N ASN A 170 -1.45 3.93 26.01
CA ASN A 170 -2.12 3.00 26.93
C ASN A 170 -1.20 1.92 27.54
N GLY A 171 0.09 1.91 27.18
CA GLY A 171 1.09 1.00 27.74
C GLY A 171 1.09 -0.42 27.18
N THR A 172 0.39 -0.69 26.07
CA THR A 172 0.32 -2.04 25.47
C THR A 172 1.25 -2.25 24.27
N PHE A 173 1.95 -1.20 23.83
CA PHE A 173 2.85 -1.23 22.67
C PHE A 173 3.85 -2.39 22.70
N GLU A 174 4.62 -2.56 23.77
CA GLU A 174 5.67 -3.60 23.83
C GLU A 174 5.08 -5.01 23.80
N ALA A 175 3.91 -5.24 24.39
CA ALA A 175 3.26 -6.54 24.36
C ALA A 175 2.80 -6.90 22.94
N ILE A 176 2.22 -5.93 22.22
CA ILE A 176 1.71 -6.14 20.85
C ILE A 176 2.86 -6.23 19.84
N LYS A 177 3.85 -5.36 19.95
CA LYS A 177 5.01 -5.34 19.04
C LYS A 177 5.82 -6.64 19.11
N ASN A 178 5.97 -7.21 20.31
CA ASN A 178 6.76 -8.42 20.52
C ASN A 178 5.92 -9.70 20.45
N ALA A 179 4.62 -9.62 20.15
CA ALA A 179 3.80 -10.79 19.95
C ALA A 179 4.30 -11.56 18.71
N GLU A 180 4.52 -12.88 18.85
CA GLU A 180 4.85 -13.72 17.71
C GLU A 180 3.67 -13.77 16.75
N THR A 181 3.87 -13.24 15.54
CA THR A 181 2.88 -13.36 14.46
C THR A 181 2.92 -14.77 13.88
N ILE A 182 2.18 -15.69 14.49
CA ILE A 182 1.91 -16.99 13.89
C ILE A 182 0.92 -16.77 12.75
N ARG A 183 1.34 -17.00 11.51
CA ARG A 183 0.42 -16.97 10.35
C ARG A 183 -0.61 -18.07 10.52
N GLN A 184 -1.85 -17.67 10.76
CA GLN A 184 -2.98 -18.59 10.83
C GLN A 184 -3.49 -18.87 9.42
N MET A 185 -4.06 -20.06 9.22
CA MET A 185 -4.77 -20.40 7.99
C MET A 185 -5.89 -19.37 7.78
N PRO A 186 -5.96 -18.69 6.62
CA PRO A 186 -7.05 -17.77 6.35
C PRO A 186 -8.38 -18.52 6.30
N VAL A 187 -9.45 -17.83 6.65
CA VAL A 187 -10.83 -18.34 6.62
C VAL A 187 -11.70 -17.42 5.79
N ARG A 188 -12.72 -17.98 5.13
CA ARG A 188 -13.76 -17.19 4.48
C ARG A 188 -14.85 -16.87 5.49
N TYR A 189 -15.14 -15.60 5.64
CA TYR A 189 -16.20 -15.09 6.51
C TYR A 189 -17.52 -15.05 5.77
N THR A 190 -18.60 -15.35 6.50
CA THR A 190 -19.97 -15.18 6.02
C THR A 190 -20.68 -14.09 6.83
N PRO A 191 -21.70 -13.41 6.29
CA PRO A 191 -22.42 -12.37 7.02
C PRO A 191 -22.94 -12.86 8.37
N HIS A 192 -22.67 -12.11 9.44
CA HIS A 192 -23.06 -12.52 10.78
C HIS A 192 -24.61 -12.53 10.93
N PRO A 193 -25.23 -13.55 11.55
CA PRO A 193 -26.69 -13.67 11.61
C PRO A 193 -27.43 -12.50 12.25
N LYS A 194 -26.79 -11.80 13.21
CA LYS A 194 -27.39 -10.65 13.92
C LYS A 194 -27.77 -9.50 12.99
N TYR A 195 -26.92 -9.19 12.01
CA TYR A 195 -27.10 -8.05 11.10
C TYR A 195 -27.26 -8.46 9.63
N GLY A 196 -26.96 -9.71 9.29
CA GLY A 196 -26.91 -10.18 7.90
C GLY A 196 -25.82 -9.48 7.08
N LYS A 197 -24.76 -8.98 7.72
CA LYS A 197 -23.68 -8.19 7.09
C LYS A 197 -22.31 -8.74 7.49
N LEU A 198 -21.33 -8.57 6.60
CA LEU A 198 -19.90 -8.73 6.91
C LEU A 198 -19.35 -7.41 7.45
N LYS A 199 -18.45 -7.50 8.43
CA LYS A 199 -17.68 -6.33 8.88
C LYS A 199 -16.65 -5.91 7.82
N PRO A 200 -16.21 -4.64 7.76
CA PRO A 200 -15.21 -4.18 6.79
C PRO A 200 -13.92 -5.04 6.75
N ALA A 201 -13.33 -5.38 7.90
CA ALA A 201 -12.13 -6.22 7.97
C ALA A 201 -12.40 -7.63 7.44
N GLN A 202 -13.58 -8.21 7.68
CA GLN A 202 -13.97 -9.50 7.13
C GLN A 202 -14.18 -9.47 5.61
N LYS A 203 -14.71 -8.37 5.07
CA LYS A 203 -14.80 -8.16 3.61
C LYS A 203 -13.40 -8.11 2.99
N SER A 204 -12.51 -7.31 3.58
CA SER A 204 -11.12 -7.22 3.16
C SER A 204 -10.42 -8.59 3.20
N ALA A 205 -10.58 -9.33 4.30
CA ALA A 205 -10.02 -10.68 4.44
C ALA A 205 -10.60 -11.68 3.42
N ASN A 206 -11.89 -11.56 3.08
CA ASN A 206 -12.48 -12.37 2.02
C ASN A 206 -11.93 -12.03 0.63
N GLU A 207 -11.66 -10.75 0.35
CA GLU A 207 -11.09 -10.29 -0.92
C GLU A 207 -9.65 -10.76 -1.12
N THR A 208 -8.89 -10.92 -0.03
CA THR A 208 -7.51 -11.42 -0.05
C THR A 208 -7.37 -12.89 0.28
N TYR A 209 -8.48 -13.62 0.51
CA TYR A 209 -8.45 -15.00 1.00
C TYR A 209 -7.50 -15.93 0.22
N GLU A 210 -7.62 -15.98 -1.11
CA GLU A 210 -6.76 -16.84 -1.93
C GLU A 210 -5.31 -16.35 -1.93
N LEU A 211 -5.10 -15.04 -1.87
CA LEU A 211 -3.77 -14.44 -1.77
C LEU A 211 -3.08 -14.83 -0.46
N ASP A 212 -3.83 -14.82 0.64
CA ASP A 212 -3.31 -15.19 1.96
C ASP A 212 -2.98 -16.69 2.03
N LEU A 213 -3.73 -17.55 1.30
CA LEU A 213 -3.34 -18.95 1.10
C LEU A 213 -2.00 -19.06 0.35
N ILE A 214 -1.85 -18.34 -0.76
CA ILE A 214 -0.65 -18.36 -1.61
C ILE A 214 0.58 -17.83 -0.86
N MET A 215 0.46 -16.64 -0.24
CA MET A 215 1.53 -15.96 0.50
C MET A 215 1.89 -16.71 1.78
N GLY A 216 0.89 -17.29 2.45
CA GLY A 216 1.05 -18.09 3.66
C GLY A 216 1.67 -19.46 3.44
N GLY A 217 1.76 -19.93 2.19
CA GLY A 217 2.23 -21.27 1.86
C GLY A 217 1.22 -22.37 2.21
N PHE A 218 -0.07 -22.04 2.32
CA PHE A 218 -1.15 -22.97 2.63
C PHE A 218 -1.58 -23.76 1.37
N ASN A 219 -0.60 -24.34 0.68
CA ASN A 219 -0.75 -24.97 -0.63
C ASN A 219 -1.78 -26.10 -0.62
N ALA A 220 -1.75 -26.96 0.40
CA ALA A 220 -2.68 -28.07 0.53
C ALA A 220 -4.15 -27.60 0.51
N LYS A 221 -4.44 -26.50 1.22
CA LYS A 221 -5.79 -25.92 1.30
C LYS A 221 -6.18 -25.27 -0.03
N PHE A 222 -5.28 -24.51 -0.65
CA PHE A 222 -5.52 -23.92 -1.97
C PHE A 222 -5.83 -25.01 -3.01
N ILE A 223 -5.01 -26.06 -3.07
CA ILE A 223 -5.15 -27.18 -4.01
C ILE A 223 -6.48 -27.92 -3.77
N GLU A 224 -6.84 -28.18 -2.51
CA GLU A 224 -8.13 -28.78 -2.15
C GLU A 224 -9.30 -27.95 -2.69
N GLU A 225 -9.29 -26.64 -2.48
CA GLU A 225 -10.37 -25.75 -2.91
C GLU A 225 -10.44 -25.60 -4.43
N VAL A 226 -9.31 -25.63 -5.15
CA VAL A 226 -9.31 -25.72 -6.61
C VAL A 226 -9.94 -27.03 -7.08
N ASN A 227 -9.54 -28.17 -6.50
CA ASN A 227 -10.07 -29.48 -6.88
C ASN A 227 -11.58 -29.61 -6.62
N ASN A 228 -12.08 -28.93 -5.59
CA ASN A 228 -13.50 -28.87 -5.26
C ASN A 228 -14.28 -27.78 -6.04
N GLY A 229 -13.62 -27.03 -6.92
CA GLY A 229 -14.23 -25.97 -7.73
C GLY A 229 -14.62 -24.71 -6.94
N GLN A 230 -14.05 -24.52 -5.75
CA GLN A 230 -14.26 -23.35 -4.90
C GLN A 230 -13.32 -22.19 -5.26
N ILE A 231 -12.11 -22.51 -5.74
CA ILE A 231 -11.16 -21.55 -6.30
C ILE A 231 -11.07 -21.77 -7.80
N ASP A 232 -11.28 -20.71 -8.58
CA ASP A 232 -10.98 -20.71 -10.01
C ASP A 232 -9.45 -20.70 -10.20
N ILE A 233 -8.94 -21.68 -10.95
CA ILE A 233 -7.52 -21.79 -11.29
C ILE A 233 -6.96 -20.51 -11.96
N ASN A 234 -7.82 -19.78 -12.68
CA ASN A 234 -7.50 -18.53 -13.37
C ASN A 234 -7.98 -17.28 -12.60
N GLY A 235 -8.36 -17.45 -11.33
CA GLY A 235 -8.71 -16.34 -10.46
C GLY A 235 -7.55 -15.37 -10.26
N LYS A 236 -7.87 -14.19 -9.72
CA LYS A 236 -6.92 -13.10 -9.59
C LYS A 236 -7.12 -12.30 -8.32
N TRP A 237 -6.02 -11.79 -7.78
CA TRP A 237 -6.01 -10.72 -6.79
C TRP A 237 -6.52 -9.44 -7.45
N GLN A 238 -7.76 -9.06 -7.11
CA GLN A 238 -8.49 -8.02 -7.83
C GLN A 238 -7.81 -6.65 -7.76
N SER A 239 -7.34 -6.23 -6.58
CA SER A 239 -6.80 -4.88 -6.38
C SER A 239 -5.48 -4.63 -7.12
N GLN A 240 -4.68 -5.67 -7.38
CA GLN A 240 -3.46 -5.59 -8.18
C GLN A 240 -3.60 -6.14 -9.60
N ASN A 241 -4.77 -6.68 -9.93
CA ASN A 241 -5.05 -7.33 -11.21
C ASN A 241 -4.01 -8.43 -11.57
N LYS A 242 -3.62 -9.24 -10.58
CA LYS A 242 -2.63 -10.32 -10.72
C LYS A 242 -3.30 -11.70 -10.63
N SER A 243 -3.05 -12.61 -11.58
CA SER A 243 -3.54 -13.99 -11.48
C SER A 243 -2.95 -14.73 -10.27
N TYR A 244 -3.55 -15.85 -9.86
CA TYR A 244 -2.97 -16.67 -8.79
C TYR A 244 -1.61 -17.26 -9.16
N LEU A 245 -1.36 -17.55 -10.44
CA LEU A 245 -0.04 -17.96 -10.92
C LEU A 245 0.98 -16.82 -10.82
N GLU A 246 0.59 -15.60 -11.22
CA GLU A 246 1.41 -14.40 -11.06
C GLU A 246 1.74 -14.11 -9.58
N ALA A 247 0.78 -14.30 -8.67
CA ALA A 247 0.98 -14.17 -7.23
C ALA A 247 1.90 -15.27 -6.68
N ALA A 248 1.72 -16.53 -7.09
CA ALA A 248 2.60 -17.62 -6.68
C ALA A 248 4.06 -17.39 -7.11
N CYS A 249 4.28 -16.84 -8.31
CA CYS A 249 5.60 -16.37 -8.74
C CYS A 249 6.14 -15.25 -7.84
N TRP A 250 5.34 -14.22 -7.58
CA TRP A 250 5.74 -13.07 -6.75
C TRP A 250 6.18 -13.48 -5.34
N TYR A 251 5.42 -14.37 -4.70
CA TYR A 251 5.71 -14.87 -3.35
C TYR A 251 6.68 -16.06 -3.33
N LYS A 252 7.30 -16.41 -4.46
CA LYS A 252 8.27 -17.52 -4.59
C LYS A 252 7.70 -18.87 -4.11
N ASN A 253 6.40 -19.09 -4.32
CA ASN A 253 5.73 -20.32 -3.95
C ASN A 253 5.86 -21.36 -5.08
N ASN A 254 7.06 -21.94 -5.21
CA ASN A 254 7.43 -22.78 -6.35
C ASN A 254 6.58 -24.06 -6.48
N GLU A 255 6.15 -24.64 -5.35
CA GLU A 255 5.25 -25.79 -5.35
C GLU A 255 3.90 -25.43 -5.98
N LEU A 256 3.34 -24.28 -5.59
CA LEU A 256 2.06 -23.84 -6.12
C LEU A 256 2.17 -23.38 -7.57
N VAL A 257 3.29 -22.75 -7.97
CA VAL A 257 3.57 -22.45 -9.38
C VAL A 257 3.52 -23.72 -10.22
N LYS A 258 4.20 -24.78 -9.78
CA LYS A 258 4.17 -26.07 -10.47
C LYS A 258 2.75 -26.62 -10.57
N PHE A 259 2.01 -26.67 -9.46
CA PHE A 259 0.63 -27.14 -9.47
C PHE A 259 -0.26 -26.36 -10.43
N LEU A 260 -0.22 -25.01 -10.39
CA LEU A 260 -1.04 -24.16 -11.25
C LEU A 260 -0.72 -24.38 -12.74
N LEU A 261 0.55 -24.52 -13.10
CA LEU A 261 0.98 -24.83 -14.45
C LEU A 261 0.52 -26.24 -14.90
N ASP A 262 0.65 -27.25 -14.02
CA ASP A 262 0.17 -28.62 -14.29
C ASP A 262 -1.36 -28.64 -14.52
N GLN A 263 -2.11 -27.74 -13.87
CA GLN A 263 -3.54 -27.53 -14.06
C GLN A 263 -3.89 -26.59 -15.24
N LYS A 264 -2.91 -26.19 -16.06
CA LYS A 264 -3.06 -25.32 -17.22
C LYS A 264 -3.65 -23.94 -16.87
N ALA A 265 -3.27 -23.37 -15.73
CA ALA A 265 -3.53 -21.97 -15.42
C ALA A 265 -2.99 -21.05 -16.52
N ASP A 266 -3.68 -19.95 -16.78
CA ASP A 266 -3.25 -18.94 -17.75
C ASP A 266 -1.89 -18.35 -17.34
N ILE A 267 -0.91 -18.55 -18.23
CA ILE A 267 0.48 -18.17 -18.04
C ILE A 267 0.66 -16.65 -18.10
N ARG A 268 -0.21 -15.91 -18.81
CA ARG A 268 -0.25 -14.44 -18.90
C ARG A 268 1.10 -13.74 -18.63
N TYR A 269 1.24 -12.95 -17.55
CA TYR A 269 2.48 -12.25 -17.18
C TYR A 269 3.26 -12.99 -16.08
N ALA A 270 3.02 -14.29 -15.89
CA ALA A 270 3.71 -15.09 -14.89
C ALA A 270 5.23 -15.11 -15.12
N LEU A 271 5.67 -15.10 -16.39
CA LEU A 271 7.08 -14.98 -16.75
C LEU A 271 7.69 -13.66 -16.24
N HIS A 272 6.99 -12.54 -16.41
CA HIS A 272 7.43 -11.23 -15.88
C HIS A 272 7.52 -11.23 -14.35
N GLN A 273 6.54 -11.82 -13.66
CA GLN A 273 6.59 -11.92 -12.20
C GLN A 273 7.71 -12.86 -11.73
N CYS A 274 7.91 -13.99 -12.42
CA CYS A 274 9.00 -14.92 -12.11
C CYS A 274 10.36 -14.23 -12.24
N ILE A 275 10.64 -13.59 -13.38
CA ILE A 275 11.94 -12.95 -13.61
C ILE A 275 12.18 -11.77 -12.65
N GLY A 276 11.15 -10.98 -12.35
CA GLY A 276 11.26 -9.83 -11.46
C GLY A 276 11.45 -10.20 -9.98
N TYR A 277 10.85 -11.29 -9.52
CA TYR A 277 10.68 -11.55 -8.09
C TYR A 277 11.06 -12.97 -7.64
N ASN A 278 11.17 -13.94 -8.55
CA ASN A 278 11.57 -15.32 -8.25
C ASN A 278 12.89 -15.69 -8.94
N SER A 279 13.97 -15.67 -8.17
CA SER A 279 15.32 -15.99 -8.68
C SER A 279 15.56 -17.48 -8.89
N ASN A 280 14.54 -18.34 -8.77
CA ASN A 280 14.66 -19.77 -8.93
C ASN A 280 14.69 -20.15 -10.43
N PRO A 281 15.82 -20.71 -10.95
CA PRO A 281 15.92 -21.09 -12.35
C PRO A 281 14.97 -22.23 -12.74
N GLU A 282 14.64 -23.15 -11.83
CA GLU A 282 13.72 -24.24 -12.12
C GLU A 282 12.30 -23.73 -12.41
N VAL A 283 11.85 -22.66 -11.75
CA VAL A 283 10.55 -22.02 -12.03
C VAL A 283 10.53 -21.37 -13.41
N LEU A 284 11.64 -20.74 -13.83
CA LEU A 284 11.77 -20.22 -15.19
C LEU A 284 11.61 -21.34 -16.23
N GLU A 285 12.33 -22.45 -16.05
CA GLU A 285 12.23 -23.61 -16.96
C GLU A 285 10.81 -24.22 -16.96
N LEU A 286 10.16 -24.29 -15.80
CA LEU A 286 8.78 -24.77 -15.70
C LEU A 286 7.83 -23.89 -16.51
N ILE A 287 7.91 -22.56 -16.34
CA ILE A 287 7.04 -21.61 -17.05
C ILE A 287 7.25 -21.69 -18.57
N LEU A 288 8.51 -21.73 -19.03
CA LEU A 288 8.84 -21.86 -20.46
C LEU A 288 8.36 -23.19 -21.05
N THR A 289 8.55 -24.30 -20.33
CA THR A 289 8.11 -25.64 -20.78
C THR A 289 6.59 -25.74 -20.90
N HIS A 290 5.84 -24.97 -20.10
CA HIS A 290 4.38 -24.89 -20.19
C HIS A 290 3.89 -23.93 -21.29
N GLY A 291 4.79 -23.38 -22.11
CA GLY A 291 4.45 -22.60 -23.30
C GLY A 291 4.40 -21.10 -23.10
N ALA A 292 5.05 -20.56 -22.06
CA ALA A 292 5.24 -19.12 -21.94
C ALA A 292 6.05 -18.59 -23.13
N ASP A 293 5.52 -17.56 -23.79
CA ASP A 293 6.28 -16.82 -24.79
C ASP A 293 7.33 -15.93 -24.10
N ILE A 294 8.61 -16.25 -24.32
CA ILE A 294 9.74 -15.50 -23.77
C ILE A 294 9.76 -14.03 -24.22
N ASN A 295 9.07 -13.72 -25.32
CA ASN A 295 8.95 -12.40 -25.91
C ASN A 295 7.59 -11.72 -25.62
N ALA A 296 6.76 -12.32 -24.75
CA ALA A 296 5.49 -11.74 -24.34
C ALA A 296 5.69 -10.34 -23.72
N ARG A 297 4.72 -9.45 -23.98
CA ARG A 297 4.73 -8.07 -23.48
C ARG A 297 3.75 -7.90 -22.34
N ASP A 298 4.17 -7.25 -21.26
CA ASP A 298 3.31 -6.92 -20.12
C ASP A 298 2.26 -5.82 -20.42
N LEU A 299 1.53 -5.37 -19.40
CA LEU A 299 0.55 -4.28 -19.51
C LEU A 299 1.18 -2.93 -19.89
N PHE A 300 2.49 -2.77 -19.78
CA PHE A 300 3.25 -1.59 -20.18
C PHE A 300 3.87 -1.74 -21.57
N GLY A 301 3.81 -2.94 -22.15
CA GLY A 301 4.39 -3.26 -23.45
C GLY A 301 5.84 -3.75 -23.38
N ASN A 302 6.34 -4.07 -22.18
CA ASN A 302 7.72 -4.47 -21.96
C ASN A 302 7.86 -6.00 -22.03
N THR A 303 8.91 -6.48 -22.68
CA THR A 303 9.34 -7.88 -22.56
C THR A 303 10.08 -8.11 -21.25
N VAL A 304 10.24 -9.37 -20.84
CA VAL A 304 11.07 -9.68 -19.65
C VAL A 304 12.52 -9.25 -19.83
N LEU A 305 13.04 -9.33 -21.06
CA LEU A 305 14.37 -8.87 -21.40
C LEU A 305 14.51 -7.35 -21.23
N TYR A 306 13.50 -6.58 -21.65
CA TYR A 306 13.48 -5.14 -21.45
C TYR A 306 13.56 -4.75 -19.97
N ILE A 307 12.80 -5.43 -19.10
CA ILE A 307 12.83 -5.17 -17.65
C ILE A 307 14.22 -5.40 -17.06
N LEU A 308 14.87 -6.51 -17.43
CA LEU A 308 16.22 -6.79 -16.94
C LEU A 308 17.26 -5.80 -17.49
N ALA A 309 17.10 -5.37 -18.74
CA ALA A 309 17.95 -4.39 -19.40
C ALA A 309 17.85 -2.99 -18.73
N ASP A 310 16.63 -2.55 -18.38
CA ASP A 310 16.40 -1.30 -17.65
C ASP A 310 17.03 -1.32 -16.25
N GLN A 311 16.92 -2.45 -15.55
CA GLN A 311 17.62 -2.66 -14.27
C GLN A 311 19.14 -2.61 -14.43
N LEU A 312 19.69 -3.21 -15.50
CA LEU A 312 21.12 -3.17 -15.79
C LEU A 312 21.59 -1.72 -16.02
N ALA A 313 20.87 -0.93 -16.81
CA ALA A 313 21.18 0.48 -17.03
C ALA A 313 21.16 1.28 -15.72
N LYS A 314 20.19 1.03 -14.83
CA LYS A 314 20.14 1.65 -13.49
C LYS A 314 21.34 1.28 -12.62
N LEU A 315 21.82 0.03 -12.68
CA LEU A 315 23.01 -0.40 -11.94
C LEU A 315 24.27 0.34 -12.42
N TYR A 316 24.44 0.51 -13.73
CA TYR A 316 25.54 1.32 -14.29
C TYR A 316 25.49 2.77 -13.79
N ASN A 317 24.32 3.41 -13.86
CA ASN A 317 24.13 4.78 -13.35
C ASN A 317 24.40 4.88 -11.84
N HIS A 318 23.94 3.90 -11.05
CA HIS A 318 24.20 3.86 -9.61
C HIS A 318 25.68 3.69 -9.29
N LYS A 319 26.41 2.88 -10.07
CA LYS A 319 27.87 2.74 -9.96
C LYS A 319 28.57 4.06 -10.24
N GLN A 320 28.15 4.77 -11.29
CA GLN A 320 28.68 6.09 -11.61
C GLN A 320 28.45 7.10 -10.47
N GLN A 321 27.25 7.13 -9.91
CA GLN A 321 26.92 7.98 -8.76
C GLN A 321 27.76 7.64 -7.52
N SER A 322 27.99 6.35 -7.25
CA SER A 322 28.86 5.91 -6.15
C SER A 322 30.27 6.48 -6.29
N ILE A 323 30.85 6.44 -7.51
CA ILE A 323 32.17 7.00 -7.80
C ILE A 323 32.16 8.52 -7.61
N GLN A 324 31.17 9.20 -8.17
CA GLN A 324 31.05 10.67 -8.11
C GLN A 324 30.92 11.18 -6.66
N HIS A 325 30.16 10.47 -5.83
CA HIS A 325 29.86 10.88 -4.46
C HIS A 325 30.71 10.20 -3.39
N GLY A 326 31.61 9.28 -3.77
CA GLY A 326 32.50 8.57 -2.86
C GLY A 326 31.77 7.63 -1.89
N TRP A 327 30.71 6.95 -2.34
CA TRP A 327 29.93 6.02 -1.50
C TRP A 327 30.65 4.68 -1.25
N ASN A 328 31.71 4.40 -2.01
CA ASN A 328 32.53 3.18 -1.90
C ASN A 328 31.69 1.89 -2.07
N ARG A 329 30.83 1.84 -3.10
CA ARG A 329 29.95 0.69 -3.42
C ARG A 329 30.31 -0.04 -4.71
N GLU A 330 31.44 0.29 -5.34
CA GLU A 330 31.78 -0.12 -6.70
C GLU A 330 31.93 -1.64 -6.82
N GLU A 331 32.62 -2.28 -5.88
CA GLU A 331 32.82 -3.74 -5.87
C GLU A 331 31.49 -4.49 -5.78
N LYS A 332 30.58 -4.02 -4.90
CA LYS A 332 29.24 -4.60 -4.76
C LYS A 332 28.42 -4.43 -6.04
N LEU A 333 28.47 -3.24 -6.64
CA LEU A 333 27.73 -2.95 -7.87
C LEU A 333 28.30 -3.71 -9.07
N ASP A 334 29.60 -3.98 -9.11
CA ASP A 334 30.21 -4.84 -10.13
C ASP A 334 29.72 -6.29 -10.05
N GLU A 335 29.53 -6.81 -8.84
CA GLU A 335 28.90 -8.12 -8.65
C GLU A 335 27.45 -8.12 -9.14
N GLU A 336 26.66 -7.11 -8.75
CA GLU A 336 25.26 -6.97 -9.16
C GLU A 336 25.11 -6.85 -10.68
N ILE A 337 25.97 -6.06 -11.34
CA ILE A 337 26.02 -5.93 -12.80
C ILE A 337 26.31 -7.28 -13.45
N ARG A 338 27.32 -8.02 -12.96
CA ARG A 338 27.68 -9.34 -13.51
C ARG A 338 26.54 -10.35 -13.39
N LEU A 339 25.89 -10.41 -12.23
CA LEU A 339 24.74 -11.29 -12.01
C LEU A 339 23.57 -10.90 -12.92
N GLN A 340 23.34 -9.61 -13.13
CA GLN A 340 22.28 -9.12 -14.02
C GLN A 340 22.58 -9.46 -15.50
N GLN A 341 23.83 -9.29 -15.94
CA GLN A 341 24.30 -9.69 -17.26
C GLN A 341 24.12 -11.20 -17.49
N GLN A 342 24.41 -12.03 -16.49
CA GLN A 342 24.21 -13.48 -16.59
C GLN A 342 22.72 -13.84 -16.80
N LYS A 343 21.81 -13.18 -16.08
CA LYS A 343 20.35 -13.38 -16.27
C LYS A 343 19.90 -12.98 -17.66
N ILE A 344 20.38 -11.83 -18.16
CA ILE A 344 20.07 -11.34 -19.50
C ILE A 344 20.57 -12.32 -20.56
N ARG A 345 21.83 -12.77 -20.47
CA ARG A 345 22.40 -13.74 -21.39
C ARG A 345 21.59 -15.04 -21.40
N ASN A 346 21.23 -15.55 -20.22
CA ASN A 346 20.42 -16.75 -20.07
C ASN A 346 19.06 -16.67 -20.80
N LEU A 347 18.40 -15.50 -20.78
CA LEU A 347 17.16 -15.27 -21.54
C LEU A 347 17.40 -15.16 -23.03
N ILE A 348 18.44 -14.43 -23.46
CA ILE A 348 18.80 -14.31 -24.87
C ILE A 348 19.13 -15.70 -25.43
N ASP A 349 19.88 -16.52 -24.70
CA ASP A 349 20.19 -17.91 -25.04
C ASP A 349 18.94 -18.73 -25.31
N ARG A 350 17.87 -18.50 -24.52
CA ARG A 350 16.54 -19.11 -24.65
C ARG A 350 15.62 -18.49 -25.71
N GLY A 351 16.10 -17.51 -26.47
CA GLY A 351 15.37 -16.90 -27.59
C GLY A 351 14.66 -15.59 -27.29
N ALA A 352 15.00 -14.92 -26.18
CA ALA A 352 14.55 -13.55 -25.96
C ALA A 352 15.19 -12.63 -27.02
N ASP A 353 14.37 -11.84 -27.70
CA ASP A 353 14.79 -10.96 -28.79
C ASP A 353 15.10 -9.54 -28.25
N PRO A 354 16.37 -9.11 -28.25
CA PRO A 354 16.76 -7.77 -27.77
C PRO A 354 16.29 -6.63 -28.68
N HIS A 355 15.87 -6.91 -29.92
CA HIS A 355 15.44 -5.90 -30.87
C HIS A 355 13.95 -5.54 -30.75
N LEU A 356 13.18 -6.26 -29.93
CA LEU A 356 11.77 -5.95 -29.69
C LEU A 356 11.62 -4.60 -29.01
N LYS A 357 10.70 -3.79 -29.56
CA LYS A 357 10.42 -2.44 -29.10
C LYS A 357 9.24 -2.38 -28.14
N ASP A 358 9.35 -1.57 -27.10
CA ASP A 358 8.26 -1.22 -26.18
C ASP A 358 7.19 -0.34 -26.87
N ARG A 359 6.19 0.12 -26.10
CA ARG A 359 5.15 1.05 -26.61
C ARG A 359 5.69 2.42 -27.01
N ARG A 360 6.88 2.80 -26.54
CA ARG A 360 7.58 4.05 -26.84
C ARG A 360 8.59 3.89 -27.98
N GLN A 361 8.59 2.75 -28.66
CA GLN A 361 9.51 2.39 -29.76
C GLN A 361 10.98 2.20 -29.34
N ASN A 362 11.25 1.99 -28.04
CA ASN A 362 12.59 1.71 -27.52
C ASN A 362 12.84 0.21 -27.43
N SER A 363 14.00 -0.22 -27.93
CA SER A 363 14.59 -1.54 -27.70
C SER A 363 15.49 -1.54 -26.47
N VAL A 364 16.08 -2.70 -26.12
CA VAL A 364 17.01 -2.77 -24.98
C VAL A 364 18.26 -1.91 -25.18
N PHE A 365 18.67 -1.68 -26.44
CA PHE A 365 19.82 -0.85 -26.80
C PHE A 365 19.58 0.63 -26.50
N ASP A 366 18.32 1.08 -26.54
CA ASP A 366 17.95 2.47 -26.29
C ASP A 366 17.98 2.83 -24.79
N LEU A 367 17.96 1.83 -23.90
CA LEU A 367 17.93 2.04 -22.45
C LEU A 367 19.26 2.58 -21.89
N GLY A 368 20.39 2.25 -22.53
CA GLY A 368 21.71 2.75 -22.17
C GLY A 368 22.01 4.18 -22.62
N ARG A 369 21.10 4.84 -23.35
CA ARG A 369 21.39 6.12 -24.05
C ARG A 369 21.77 7.29 -23.15
N ASN A 370 21.35 7.26 -21.89
CA ASN A 370 21.59 8.32 -20.89
C ASN A 370 22.79 8.02 -19.97
N LEU A 371 23.46 6.87 -20.14
CA LEU A 371 24.69 6.56 -19.42
C LEU A 371 25.83 7.43 -19.93
N ASP A 372 26.87 7.64 -19.10
CA ASP A 372 28.12 8.21 -19.60
C ASP A 372 28.72 7.36 -20.73
N GLU A 373 29.58 7.96 -21.55
CA GLU A 373 30.09 7.29 -22.76
C GLU A 373 30.78 5.95 -22.49
N MET A 374 31.47 5.80 -21.35
CA MET A 374 32.15 4.54 -21.01
C MET A 374 31.13 3.45 -20.67
N ASN A 375 30.17 3.76 -19.80
CA ASN A 375 29.13 2.82 -19.38
C ASN A 375 28.14 2.52 -20.50
N LYS A 376 27.84 3.50 -21.36
CA LYS A 376 27.03 3.33 -22.56
C LYS A 376 27.68 2.36 -23.54
N GLN A 377 28.97 2.52 -23.82
CA GLN A 377 29.70 1.60 -24.70
C GLN A 377 29.73 0.19 -24.10
N ALA A 378 30.07 0.05 -22.82
CA ALA A 378 30.09 -1.25 -22.14
C ALA A 378 28.71 -1.94 -22.13
N TYR A 379 27.63 -1.17 -21.97
CA TYR A 379 26.27 -1.68 -22.03
C TYR A 379 25.92 -2.19 -23.42
N ILE A 380 26.23 -1.44 -24.48
CA ILE A 380 25.98 -1.83 -25.88
C ILE A 380 26.82 -3.06 -26.24
N ASP A 381 28.12 -3.05 -25.95
CA ASP A 381 29.06 -4.15 -26.21
C ASP A 381 28.58 -5.45 -25.56
N PHE A 382 28.00 -5.37 -24.35
CA PHE A 382 27.43 -6.52 -23.68
C PHE A 382 26.26 -7.14 -24.48
N PHE A 383 25.29 -6.33 -24.94
CA PHE A 383 24.18 -6.86 -25.73
C PHE A 383 24.64 -7.37 -27.10
N ASP A 384 25.54 -6.66 -27.78
CA ASP A 384 26.14 -7.11 -29.04
C ASP A 384 26.86 -8.45 -28.86
N SER A 385 27.62 -8.63 -27.76
CA SER A 385 28.26 -9.92 -27.46
C SER A 385 27.27 -11.07 -27.27
N CYS A 386 26.07 -10.79 -26.74
CA CYS A 386 25.05 -11.82 -26.56
C CYS A 386 24.37 -12.22 -27.88
N VAL A 387 24.31 -11.31 -28.86
CA VAL A 387 23.69 -11.57 -30.17
C VAL A 387 24.67 -12.25 -31.13
N ASN A 388 25.92 -11.78 -31.17
CA ASN A 388 26.93 -12.25 -32.13
C ASN A 388 27.47 -13.67 -31.84
N GLU A 389 27.29 -14.21 -30.63
CA GLU A 389 27.67 -15.60 -30.29
C GLU A 389 26.73 -16.66 -30.93
N LYS A 390 25.65 -16.24 -31.61
CA LYS A 390 24.63 -17.12 -32.22
C LYS A 390 24.70 -17.24 -33.75
N GLU A 391 25.57 -16.49 -34.41
CA GLU A 391 25.90 -16.63 -35.85
C GLU A 391 27.09 -17.55 -36.07
#